data_AF-A0A645ILB0-F1
#
_entry.id   AF-A0A645ILB0-F1
#
_cell.length_a   1.000
_cell.length_b   1.000
_cell.length_c   1.000
_cell.angle_alpha   90.00
_cell.angle_beta   90.00
_cell.angle_gamma   90.00
#
_symmetry.space_group_name_H-M   'P 1'
#
loop_
_entity.id
_entity.type
_entity.pdbx_description
1 polymer ?
#
loop_
_entity_poly.entity_id
_entity_poly.type
_entity_poly.pdbx_seq_one_letter_code
_entity_poly.pdbx_strand_id
1 'polypeptide(L)' 'MRSDLSPALKKRIQDAFVDLTDPAVLKPFKADGFTRITDKDYDVVRDLAKILNLDLAKM' A
#
# COMPACT_ATOMS: atom_id res chain seq x y z
N MET A 1 -2.19 1.43 -6.96
CA MET A 1 -1.89 2.64 -7.77
C MET A 1 -2.69 2.57 -9.06
N ARG A 2 -3.34 3.66 -9.48
CA ARG A 2 -4.15 3.65 -10.71
C ARG A 2 -3.27 3.29 -11.92
N SER A 3 -3.65 2.23 -12.63
CA SER A 3 -2.77 1.55 -13.60
C SER A 3 -2.59 2.29 -14.93
N ASP A 4 -3.41 3.30 -15.21
CA ASP A 4 -3.37 4.12 -16.43
C ASP A 4 -2.52 5.40 -16.29
N LEU A 5 -1.99 5.69 -15.11
CA LEU A 5 -1.05 6.81 -14.92
C LEU A 5 0.24 6.57 -15.72
N SER A 6 0.86 7.66 -16.19
CA SER A 6 2.13 7.55 -16.91
C SER A 6 3.22 6.93 -16.02
N PRO A 7 4.13 6.11 -16.58
CA PRO A 7 5.19 5.46 -15.80
C PRO A 7 6.05 6.45 -15.00
N ALA A 8 6.36 7.61 -15.59
CA ALA A 8 7.11 8.66 -14.91
C ALA A 8 6.37 9.24 -13.71
N LEU A 9 5.05 9.48 -13.83
CA LEU A 9 4.24 9.98 -12.73
C LEU A 9 4.12 8.95 -11.60
N LYS A 10 3.90 7.69 -11.96
CA LYS A 10 3.87 6.57 -11.01
C LYS A 10 5.15 6.50 -10.17
N LYS A 11 6.31 6.58 -10.83
CA LYS A 11 7.60 6.59 -10.14
C LYS A 11 7.75 7.78 -9.20
N ARG A 12 7.41 9.00 -9.66
CA ARG A 12 7.47 10.22 -8.82
C ARG A 12 6.57 10.15 -7.60
N ILE A 13 5.37 9.60 -7.73
CA ILE A 13 4.46 9.40 -6.59
C ILE A 13 5.07 8.39 -5.62
N GLN A 14 5.56 7.26 -6.10
CA GLN A 14 6.16 6.24 -5.23
C GLN A 14 7.37 6.78 -4.46
N ASP A 15 8.29 7.45 -5.15
CA ASP A 15 9.48 8.04 -4.54
C ASP A 15 9.09 9.11 -3.49
N ALA A 16 8.11 9.99 -3.80
CA ALA A 16 7.64 11.01 -2.87
C ALA A 16 7.06 10.46 -1.56
N PHE A 17 6.39 9.30 -1.60
CA PHE A 17 5.85 8.67 -0.39
C PHE A 17 6.94 7.95 0.42
N VAL A 18 7.85 7.23 -0.25
CA VAL A 18 8.95 6.50 0.42
C VAL A 18 9.95 7.46 1.08
N ASP A 19 10.22 8.59 0.44
CA ASP A 19 11.16 9.60 0.94
C ASP A 19 10.51 10.57 1.96
N LEU A 20 9.21 10.43 2.23
CA LEU A 20 8.49 11.30 3.15
C LEU A 20 8.96 11.06 4.59
N THR A 21 9.51 12.10 5.20
CA THR A 21 10.00 12.11 6.59
C THR A 21 9.33 13.16 7.47
N ASP A 22 8.36 13.91 6.93
CA ASP A 22 7.70 15.01 7.64
C ASP A 22 6.83 14.49 8.81
N PRO A 23 7.19 14.78 10.07
CA PRO A 23 6.45 14.33 11.24
C PRO A 23 5.01 14.86 11.30
N ALA A 24 4.74 16.04 10.72
CA ALA A 24 3.40 16.60 10.71
C ALA A 24 2.43 15.76 9.85
N VAL A 25 2.96 15.15 8.78
CA VAL A 25 2.20 14.25 7.91
C VAL A 25 2.14 12.85 8.51
N LEU A 26 3.22 12.35 9.11
CA LEU A 26 3.34 10.97 9.59
C LEU A 26 2.66 10.71 10.94
N LYS A 27 2.66 11.69 11.85
CA LYS A 27 2.12 11.54 13.21
C LYS A 27 0.64 11.13 13.27
N PRO A 28 -0.28 11.65 12.43
CA PRO A 28 -1.65 11.17 12.36
C PRO A 28 -1.78 9.68 11.99
N PHE A 29 -0.87 9.16 11.18
CA PHE A 29 -0.84 7.74 10.80
C PHE A 29 -0.20 6.84 11.87
N LYS A 30 0.38 7.42 12.93
CA LYS A 30 1.17 6.71 13.94
C LYS A 30 2.27 5.84 13.30
N ALA A 31 2.87 6.35 12.22
CA ALA A 31 3.88 5.66 11.44
C ALA A 31 5.18 6.47 11.42
N ASP A 32 6.31 5.78 11.27
CA ASP A 32 7.62 6.41 11.12
C ASP A 32 7.93 6.80 9.66
N GLY A 33 7.17 6.25 8.71
CA GLY A 33 7.35 6.48 7.27
C GLY A 33 6.52 5.52 6.42
N PHE A 34 6.71 5.60 5.10
CA PHE A 34 6.14 4.64 4.15
C PHE A 34 7.25 3.79 3.52
N THR A 35 6.93 2.54 3.19
CA THR A 35 7.85 1.61 2.52
C THR A 35 7.26 1.09 1.21
N ARG A 36 8.09 0.44 0.40
CA ARG A 36 7.67 -0.20 -0.85
C ARG A 36 6.91 -1.48 -0.54
N ILE A 37 5.79 -1.67 -1.22
CA ILE A 37 4.99 -2.89 -1.16
C ILE A 37 4.61 -3.34 -2.57
N THR A 38 4.41 -4.64 -2.73
CA THR A 38 4.01 -5.30 -3.97
C THR A 38 2.66 -5.98 -3.79
N ASP A 39 2.01 -6.31 -4.91
CA ASP A 39 0.73 -7.03 -4.87
C ASP A 39 0.83 -8.40 -4.18
N LYS A 40 2.01 -9.05 -4.27
CA LYS A 40 2.28 -10.36 -3.69
C LYS A 40 2.32 -10.34 -2.16
N ASP A 41 2.67 -9.21 -1.56
CA ASP A 41 2.72 -9.09 -0.09
C ASP A 41 1.33 -9.28 0.55
N TYR A 42 0.26 -9.18 -0.24
CA TYR A 42 -1.12 -9.41 0.19
C TYR A 42 -1.62 -10.84 -0.06
N ASP A 43 -0.84 -11.72 -0.70
CA ASP A 43 -1.28 -13.09 -1.01
C ASP A 43 -1.60 -13.89 0.26
N VAL A 44 -0.86 -13.66 1.34
CA VAL A 44 -1.12 -14.29 2.65
C VAL A 44 -2.53 -13.98 3.18
N VAL A 45 -3.03 -12.77 2.94
CA VAL A 45 -4.38 -12.36 3.37
C VAL A 45 -5.42 -13.03 2.48
N ARG A 46 -5.17 -13.12 1.17
CA ARG A 46 -6.06 -13.80 0.21
C ARG A 46 -6.18 -15.29 0.53
N ASP A 47 -5.07 -15.94 0.90
CA ASP A 47 -5.05 -17.35 1.24
C ASP A 47 -5.70 -17.62 2.59
N LEU A 48 -5.50 -16.75 3.58
CA LEU A 48 -6.21 -16.83 4.86
C LEU A 48 -7.73 -16.72 4.66
N ALA A 49 -8.19 -15.82 3.82
CA ALA A 49 -9.62 -15.69 3.50
C ALA A 49 -10.20 -16.96 2.89
N LYS A 50 -9.46 -17.64 2.00
CA LYS A 50 -9.88 -18.94 1.45
C LYS A 50 -9.95 -20.02 2.53
N ILE A 51 -8.95 -20.10 3.42
CA ILE A 51 -8.90 -21.08 4.53
C ILE A 51 -10.11 -20.90 5.45
N LEU A 52 -10.46 -19.65 5.76
CA LEU A 52 -11.57 -19.29 6.64
C LEU A 52 -12.92 -19.24 5.93
N ASN A 53 -12.96 -19.52 4.61
CA ASN A 53 -14.15 -19.41 3.76
C ASN A 53 -14.86 -18.04 3.90
N LEU A 54 -14.07 -16.96 3.90
CA LEU A 54 -14.55 -15.58 4.01
C LEU A 54 -14.82 -14.97 2.64
N ASP A 55 -15.90 -14.20 2.56
CA ASP A 55 -16.23 -13.40 1.38
C ASP A 55 -15.69 -11.97 1.56
N LEU A 56 -14.49 -11.72 1.02
CA LEU A 56 -13.83 -10.41 1.10
C LEU A 56 -14.61 -9.29 0.40
N ALA A 57 -15.59 -9.59 -0.46
CA ALA A 57 -16.42 -8.57 -1.11
C ALA A 57 -17.57 -8.06 -0.23
N LYS A 58 -17.86 -8.77 0.87
CA LYS A 58 -18.93 -8.42 1.83
C LYS A 58 -18.41 -7.80 3.13
N MET A 59 -17.09 -7.68 3.28
CA MET A 59 -16.43 -6.99 4.39
C MET A 59 -16.11 -5.55 3.99
#